data_AF-A0A2R8F2N7-F1
#
_entry.id   AF-A0A2R8F2N7-F1
#
_cell.length_a   1.000
_cell.length_b   1.000
_cell.length_c   1.000
_cell.angle_alpha   90.00
_cell.angle_beta   90.00
_cell.angle_gamma   90.00
#
_symmetry.space_group_name_H-M   'P 1'
#
loop_
_entity.id
_entity.type
_entity.pdbx_description
1 polymer ?
#
loop_
_entity_poly.entity_id
_entity_poly.type
_entity_poly.pdbx_seq_one_letter_code
_entity_poly.pdbx_strand_id
1 'polypeptide(L)'
;MARRYSYDLRMKIFKEVDEGLSIVKACKIFNISRNTIYRLKHLKWETGDIKAKPYGTAKGYNAKIDLKEFEELIINHHDKTAKELSIILGNRLQRTRINY
;
A
#
# COMPACT_ATOMS: atom_id res chain seq x y z
N MET A 1 10.88 -3.90 9.71
CA MET A 1 11.02 -4.30 8.29
C MET A 1 12.45 -4.04 7.83
N ALA A 2 13.05 -4.93 7.03
CA ALA A 2 14.41 -4.74 6.53
C ALA A 2 14.51 -3.51 5.62
N ARG A 3 15.60 -2.74 5.77
CA ARG A 3 15.88 -1.55 4.97
C ARG A 3 16.10 -1.97 3.51
N ARG A 4 15.44 -1.28 2.58
CA ARG A 4 15.64 -1.53 1.14
C ARG A 4 16.99 -0.95 0.70
N TYR A 5 17.59 -1.53 -0.34
CA TYR A 5 18.82 -1.01 -0.94
C TYR A 5 18.66 0.45 -1.37
N SER A 6 19.75 1.24 -1.23
CA SER A 6 19.79 2.65 -1.64
C SER A 6 19.52 2.82 -3.12
N TYR A 7 19.07 4.01 -3.51
CA TYR A 7 18.79 4.31 -4.92
C TYR A 7 20.06 4.21 -5.78
N ASP A 8 21.16 4.78 -5.29
CA ASP A 8 22.46 4.77 -6.00
C ASP A 8 22.95 3.36 -6.29
N LEU A 9 22.80 2.44 -5.32
CA LEU A 9 23.20 1.05 -5.51
C LEU A 9 22.37 0.38 -6.61
N ARG A 10 21.05 0.62 -6.63
CA ARG A 10 20.19 0.07 -7.68
C ARG A 10 20.51 0.65 -9.05
N MET A 11 20.82 1.95 -9.11
CA MET A 11 21.22 2.63 -10.34
C MET A 11 22.52 2.05 -10.89
N LYS A 12 23.54 1.87 -10.03
CA LYS A 12 24.81 1.24 -10.42
C LYS A 12 24.61 -0.16 -10.95
N ILE A 13 23.86 -1.01 -10.24
CA ILE A 13 23.58 -2.39 -10.69
C ILE A 13 22.91 -2.40 -12.07
N PHE A 14 21.93 -1.52 -12.27
CA PHE A 14 21.22 -1.47 -13.55
C PHE A 14 22.09 -0.96 -14.68
N LYS A 15 22.91 0.06 -14.44
CA LYS A 15 23.85 0.58 -15.44
C LYS A 15 24.77 -0.53 -15.94
N GLU A 16 25.39 -1.28 -15.04
CA GLU A 16 26.29 -2.38 -15.40
C GLU A 16 25.56 -3.52 -16.14
N VAL A 17 24.35 -3.86 -15.71
CA VAL A 17 23.55 -4.91 -16.36
C VAL A 17 23.07 -4.47 -17.76
N ASP A 18 22.70 -3.20 -17.94
CA ASP A 18 22.31 -2.62 -19.23
C ASP A 18 23.53 -2.50 -20.19
N GLU A 19 24.75 -2.30 -19.65
CA GLU A 19 26.02 -2.34 -20.39
C GLU A 19 26.46 -3.76 -20.81
N GLY A 20 25.68 -4.80 -20.46
CA GLY A 20 25.90 -6.18 -20.88
C GLY A 20 26.54 -7.08 -19.83
N LEU A 21 26.68 -6.61 -18.58
CA LEU A 21 27.14 -7.46 -17.49
C LEU A 21 26.10 -8.56 -17.20
N SER A 22 26.55 -9.81 -17.16
CA SER A 22 25.66 -10.91 -16.82
C SER A 22 25.14 -10.78 -15.38
N ILE A 23 23.87 -11.13 -15.17
CA ILE A 23 23.22 -11.06 -13.85
C ILE A 23 24.02 -11.85 -12.79
N VAL A 24 24.61 -12.99 -13.18
CA VAL A 24 25.43 -13.81 -12.28
C VAL A 24 26.69 -13.07 -11.83
N LYS A 25 27.37 -12.35 -12.74
CA LYS A 25 28.53 -11.53 -12.39
C LYS A 25 28.12 -10.35 -11.51
N ALA A 26 27.03 -9.67 -11.85
CA ALA A 26 26.49 -8.57 -11.04
C ALA A 26 26.18 -9.02 -9.60
N CYS A 27 25.60 -10.21 -9.41
CA CYS A 27 25.33 -10.76 -8.08
C CYS A 27 26.60 -10.93 -7.24
N LYS A 28 27.70 -11.40 -7.87
CA LYS A 28 28.99 -11.59 -7.19
C LYS A 28 29.65 -10.26 -6.84
N ILE A 29 29.64 -9.30 -7.76
CA ILE A 29 30.27 -7.98 -7.58
C ILE A 29 29.55 -7.15 -6.52
N PHE A 30 28.23 -7.08 -6.60
CA PHE A 30 27.43 -6.24 -5.70
C PHE A 30 26.97 -6.96 -4.43
N ASN A 31 27.28 -8.26 -4.29
CA ASN A 31 26.84 -9.12 -3.18
C ASN A 31 25.32 -9.06 -2.95
N ILE A 32 24.55 -9.21 -4.02
CA ILE A 32 23.10 -9.12 -4.03
C ILE A 32 22.51 -10.38 -4.65
N SER A 33 21.36 -10.82 -4.15
CA SER A 33 20.68 -11.99 -4.68
C SER A 33 20.15 -11.78 -6.10
N ARG A 34 20.21 -12.82 -6.93
CA ARG A 34 19.60 -12.86 -8.28
C ARG A 34 18.15 -12.39 -8.26
N ASN A 35 17.38 -12.83 -7.25
CA ASN A 35 15.98 -12.44 -7.09
C ASN A 35 15.79 -10.93 -6.91
N THR A 36 16.72 -10.24 -6.24
CA THR A 36 16.65 -8.79 -6.09
C THR A 36 16.82 -8.10 -7.44
N ILE A 37 17.78 -8.54 -8.25
CA ILE A 37 18.02 -7.98 -9.59
C ILE A 37 16.79 -8.21 -10.48
N TYR A 38 16.18 -9.40 -10.45
CA TYR A 38 14.94 -9.67 -11.20
C TYR A 38 13.78 -8.76 -10.76
N ARG A 39 13.58 -8.57 -9.45
CA ARG A 39 12.55 -7.66 -8.93
C ARG A 39 12.78 -6.23 -9.35
N LEU A 40 14.04 -5.79 -9.38
CA LEU A 40 14.42 -4.46 -9.86
C LEU A 40 14.11 -4.31 -11.35
N LYS A 41 14.44 -5.31 -12.19
CA LYS A 41 14.08 -5.36 -13.62
C LYS A 41 12.58 -5.26 -13.85
N HIS A 42 11.81 -6.02 -13.08
CA HIS A 42 10.35 -5.98 -13.12
C HIS A 42 9.80 -4.60 -12.73
N LEU A 43 10.36 -3.97 -11.69
CA LEU A 43 9.93 -2.64 -11.25
C LEU A 43 10.16 -1.56 -12.31
N LYS A 44 11.32 -1.60 -13.00
CA LYS A 44 11.64 -0.69 -14.11
C LYS A 44 10.67 -0.89 -15.28
N TRP A 45 10.29 -2.14 -15.57
CA TRP A 45 9.29 -2.45 -16.59
C TRP A 45 7.88 -1.95 -16.22
N GLU A 46 7.44 -2.13 -14.98
CA GLU A 46 6.12 -1.66 -14.50
C GLU A 46 6.01 -0.13 -14.42
N THR A 47 7.05 0.55 -13.92
CA THR A 47 6.96 1.95 -13.47
C THR A 47 7.83 2.92 -14.27
N GLY A 48 8.73 2.42 -15.13
CA GLY A 48 9.73 3.23 -15.83
C GLY A 48 10.91 3.70 -14.96
N ASP A 49 10.86 3.50 -13.63
CA ASP A 49 11.89 3.92 -12.68
C ASP A 49 12.31 2.75 -11.76
N ILE A 50 13.41 2.94 -11.04
CA ILE A 50 14.02 1.98 -10.12
C ILE A 50 13.83 2.41 -8.65
N LYS A 51 13.14 3.55 -8.44
CA LYS A 51 12.78 4.03 -7.10
C LYS A 51 12.01 2.96 -6.35
N ALA A 52 12.33 2.83 -5.05
CA ALA A 52 11.56 1.94 -4.20
C ALA A 52 10.09 2.38 -4.21
N LYS A 53 9.16 1.44 -4.38
CA LYS A 53 7.74 1.69 -4.06
C LYS A 53 7.71 2.35 -2.68
N PRO A 54 6.98 3.46 -2.46
CA PRO A 54 6.95 4.10 -1.16
C PRO A 54 6.62 3.05 -0.09
N TYR A 55 7.12 3.22 1.13
CA TYR A 55 6.48 2.48 2.22
C TYR A 55 5.03 2.94 2.19
N GLY A 56 4.13 2.04 1.82
CA GLY A 56 2.72 2.34 1.95
C GLY A 56 2.52 2.75 3.39
N THR A 57 1.84 3.88 3.62
CA THR A 57 1.11 4.03 4.88
C THR A 57 0.42 2.70 5.09
N ALA A 58 0.72 2.02 6.21
CA ALA A 58 0.04 0.78 6.55
C ALA A 58 -1.43 1.07 6.29
N LYS A 59 -2.02 0.37 5.30
CA LYS A 59 -3.37 0.68 4.85
C LYS A 59 -4.21 0.63 6.11
N GLY A 60 -4.62 1.79 6.59
CA GLY A 60 -5.40 1.87 7.82
C GLY A 60 -6.64 1.01 7.64
N TYR A 61 -7.26 0.61 8.74
CA TYR A 61 -8.59 0.03 8.62
C TYR A 61 -9.46 1.03 7.86
N ASN A 62 -10.03 0.60 6.73
CA ASN A 62 -11.09 1.37 6.10
C ASN A 62 -12.16 1.60 7.16
N ALA A 63 -12.60 2.85 7.34
CA ALA A 63 -13.64 3.16 8.30
C ALA A 63 -14.85 2.25 8.03
N LYS A 64 -15.38 1.62 9.09
CA LYS A 64 -16.56 0.75 8.97
C LYS A 64 -17.84 1.52 8.60
N ILE A 65 -17.80 2.84 8.72
CA ILE A 65 -18.92 3.75 8.57
C ILE A 65 -18.47 4.82 7.58
N ASP A 66 -19.34 5.18 6.65
CA ASP A 66 -19.17 6.36 5.81
C ASP A 66 -19.41 7.61 6.65
N LEU A 67 -18.43 8.52 6.67
CA LEU A 67 -18.52 9.76 7.43
C LEU A 67 -19.69 10.62 6.95
N LYS A 68 -20.01 10.59 5.65
CA LYS A 68 -21.09 11.38 5.09
C LYS A 68 -22.46 10.91 5.56
N GLU A 69 -22.66 9.60 5.60
CA GLU A 69 -23.89 8.99 6.14
C GLU A 69 -24.05 9.27 7.64
N PHE A 70 -22.92 9.31 8.37
CA PHE A 70 -22.93 9.63 9.80
C PHE A 70 -23.30 11.11 10.07
N GLU A 71 -22.79 12.04 9.26
CA GLU A 71 -23.17 13.46 9.32
C GLU A 71 -24.67 13.66 9.09
N GLU A 72 -25.24 13.01 8.06
CA GLU A 72 -26.69 13.05 7.79
C GLU A 72 -27.52 12.49 8.95
N LEU A 73 -27.02 11.45 9.63
CA LEU A 73 -27.69 10.86 10.79
C LEU A 73 -27.72 11.84 11.97
N ILE A 74 -26.63 12.57 12.22
CA ILE A 74 -26.57 13.60 13.26
C ILE A 74 -27.54 14.75 12.95
N ILE A 75 -27.60 15.22 11.71
CA ILE A 75 -28.51 16.32 11.31
C ILE A 75 -29.98 15.92 11.52
N ASN A 76 -30.35 14.71 11.12
CA ASN A 76 -31.73 14.21 11.24
C ASN A 76 -32.14 13.85 12.68
N HIS A 77 -31.19 13.67 13.59
CA HIS A 77 -31.42 13.25 14.97
C HIS A 77 -30.61 14.10 15.97
N HIS A 78 -30.60 15.42 15.75
CA HIS A 78 -29.83 16.39 16.53
C HIS A 78 -30.26 16.47 18.01
N ASP A 79 -31.46 15.99 18.32
CA ASP A 79 -32.04 15.88 19.67
C ASP A 79 -31.57 14.65 20.44
N LYS A 80 -30.90 13.70 19.77
CA LYS A 80 -30.55 12.41 20.36
C LYS A 80 -29.15 12.39 20.96
N THR A 81 -29.02 11.64 22.03
CA THR A 81 -27.74 11.41 22.69
C THR A 81 -26.87 10.44 21.88
N ALA A 82 -25.55 10.48 22.10
CA ALA A 82 -24.61 9.56 21.44
C ALA A 82 -24.95 8.07 21.63
N LYS A 83 -25.55 7.70 22.77
CA LYS A 83 -25.99 6.33 23.05
C LYS A 83 -27.15 5.91 22.15
N GLU A 84 -28.11 6.79 21.91
CA GLU A 84 -29.26 6.52 21.04
C GLU A 84 -28.86 6.49 19.57
N LEU A 85 -27.96 7.40 19.15
CA LEU A 85 -27.38 7.40 17.81
C LEU A 85 -26.61 6.09 17.53
N SER A 86 -25.90 5.54 18.52
CA SER A 86 -25.21 4.25 18.41
C SER A 86 -26.18 3.09 18.16
N ILE A 87 -27.34 3.08 18.80
CA ILE A 87 -28.38 2.05 18.60
C ILE A 87 -28.98 2.16 17.19
N ILE A 88 -29.29 3.38 16.74
CA ILE A 88 -29.84 3.63 15.39
C ILE A 88 -28.85 3.20 14.31
N LEU A 89 -27.58 3.61 14.46
CA LEU A 89 -26.51 3.23 13.54
C LEU A 89 -26.28 1.71 13.55
N GLY A 90 -26.27 1.08 14.73
CA GLY A 90 -26.13 -0.36 14.87
C GLY A 90 -27.22 -1.16 14.14
N ASN A 91 -28.49 -0.75 14.30
CA ASN A 91 -29.62 -1.37 13.60
C ASN A 91 -29.51 -1.24 12.07
N ARG A 92 -29.05 -0.08 11.59
CA ARG A 92 -28.89 0.20 10.16
C ARG A 92 -27.78 -0.65 9.52
N LEU A 93 -26.65 -0.84 10.22
CA LEU A 93 -25.54 -1.70 9.79
C LEU A 93 -25.89 -3.21 9.78
N GLN A 94 -26.86 -3.65 10.58
CA GLN A 94 -27.33 -5.04 10.55
C GLN A 94 -28.28 -5.32 9.37
N ARG A 95 -29.12 -4.34 9.00
CA ARG A 95 -30.03 -4.48 7.83
C ARG A 95 -29.28 -4.61 6.52
N THR A 96 -28.18 -3.88 6.33
CA THR A 96 -27.33 -3.99 5.13
C THR A 96 -26.62 -5.35 5.01
N ARG A 97 -26.48 -6.12 6.10
CA ARG A 97 -25.87 -7.46 6.08
C ARG A 97 -26.82 -8.58 5.65
N ILE A 98 -28.13 -8.36 5.72
CA ILE A 98 -29.16 -9.40 5.48
C ILE A 98 -29.63 -9.39 4.01
N ASN A 99 -29.29 -8.36 3.22
CA ASN A 99 -29.61 -8.30 1.80
C ASN A 99 -28.54 -9.01 0.95
N TYR A 100 -28.52 -10.34 0.99
CA TYR A 100 -27.83 -11.21 0.02
C TYR A 100 -28.71 -12.40 -0.33
#